data_AF-A0AAV2NMD8-F1
#
_entry.id   AF-A0AAV2NMD8-F1
#
_cell.length_a   1.000
_cell.length_b   1.000
_cell.length_c   1.000
_cell.angle_alpha   90.00
_cell.angle_beta   90.00
_cell.angle_gamma   90.00
#
_symmetry.space_group_name_H-M   'P 1'
#
loop_
_entity.id
_entity.type
_entity.pdbx_description
1 polymer ?
#
loop_
_entity_poly.entity_id
_entity_poly.type
_entity_poly.pdbx_seq_one_letter_code
_entity_poly.pdbx_strand_id
1 'polypeptide(L)'
;MGMPGYSAYIRGEAAQLFQCTAVPARIRTTGDCFLELPVTVNGQPMYLQPNTRTITTRGTEITCNPLATAMYRIKSQWHTLTPKPEESKTVPTP
;
A
#
# COMPACT_ATOMS: atom_id res chain seq x y z
N MET A 1 -17.22 -5.42 -12.98
CA MET A 1 -16.59 -4.41 -13.87
C MET A 1 -15.62 -3.59 -13.04
N GLY A 2 -14.35 -3.56 -13.45
CA GLY A 2 -13.22 -3.06 -12.66
C GLY A 2 -12.10 -4.11 -12.64
N MET A 3 -11.46 -4.34 -13.78
CA MET A 3 -10.24 -5.16 -13.80
C MET A 3 -9.10 -4.37 -13.15
N PRO A 4 -8.23 -4.99 -12.33
CA PRO A 4 -7.05 -4.33 -11.81
C PRO A 4 -6.21 -3.75 -12.95
N GLY A 5 -5.55 -2.61 -12.70
CA GLY A 5 -4.70 -1.95 -13.71
C GLY A 5 -5.42 -0.93 -14.57
N TYR A 6 -6.56 -0.39 -14.12
CA TYR A 6 -7.18 0.80 -14.69
C TYR A 6 -7.45 1.84 -13.60
N SER A 7 -7.29 3.11 -13.94
CA SER A 7 -7.69 4.26 -13.12
C SER A 7 -8.81 5.03 -13.81
N ALA A 8 -9.82 5.43 -13.04
CA ALA A 8 -10.94 6.22 -13.54
C ALA A 8 -10.74 7.71 -13.22
N TYR A 9 -10.93 8.56 -14.21
CA TYR A 9 -10.98 10.01 -14.05
C TYR A 9 -12.39 10.49 -14.38
N ILE A 10 -13.07 11.09 -13.39
CA ILE A 10 -14.45 11.54 -13.54
C ILE A 10 -14.48 12.91 -14.23
N ARG A 11 -15.26 13.03 -15.31
CA ARG A 11 -15.52 14.27 -16.05
C ARG A 11 -17.03 14.49 -16.14
N GLY A 12 -17.58 15.23 -15.19
CA GLY A 12 -19.03 15.42 -15.07
C GLY A 12 -19.73 14.08 -14.82
N GLU A 13 -20.64 13.70 -15.70
CA GLU A 13 -21.39 12.44 -15.62
C GLU A 13 -20.65 11.24 -16.25
N ALA A 14 -19.53 11.48 -16.94
CA ALA A 14 -18.76 10.42 -17.59
C ALA A 14 -17.50 10.05 -16.79
N ALA A 15 -17.11 8.77 -16.83
CA ALA A 15 -15.84 8.28 -16.29
C ALA A 15 -14.90 7.87 -17.44
N GLN A 16 -13.73 8.51 -17.51
CA GLN A 16 -12.69 8.13 -18.46
C GLN A 16 -11.74 7.13 -17.80
N LEU A 17 -11.59 5.95 -18.40
CA LEU A 17 -10.69 4.91 -17.91
C LEU A 17 -9.32 5.01 -18.59
N PHE A 18 -8.26 4.94 -17.79
CA PHE A 18 -6.88 4.89 -18.26
C PHE A 18 -6.23 3.61 -17.77
N GLN A 19 -5.50 2.92 -18.64
CA GLN A 19 -4.74 1.73 -18.24
C GLN A 19 -3.48 2.14 -17.46
N CYS A 20 -3.29 1.54 -16.29
CA CYS A 20 -2.11 1.74 -15.47
C CYS A 20 -0.93 0.93 -16.03
N THR A 21 0.26 1.53 -16.02
CA THR A 21 1.50 0.80 -16.32
C THR A 21 1.92 -0.01 -15.09
N ALA A 22 2.17 -1.31 -15.26
CA ALA A 22 2.67 -2.15 -14.19
C ALA A 22 4.13 -1.81 -13.89
N VAL A 23 4.42 -1.44 -12.64
CA VAL A 23 5.77 -1.11 -12.18
C VAL A 23 6.21 -2.13 -11.14
N PRO A 24 7.36 -2.82 -11.34
CA PRO A 24 7.89 -3.73 -10.33
C PRO A 24 8.35 -2.95 -9.10
N ALA A 25 7.80 -3.30 -7.94
CA ALA A 25 8.12 -2.68 -6.66
C ALA A 25 8.47 -3.76 -5.63
N ARG A 26 9.42 -3.46 -4.75
CA ARG A 26 9.78 -4.33 -3.62
C ARG A 26 9.37 -3.66 -2.32
N ILE A 27 8.70 -4.39 -1.43
CA ILE A 27 8.36 -3.90 -0.09
C ILE A 27 9.66 -3.59 0.65
N ARG A 28 9.70 -2.44 1.31
CA ARG A 28 10.85 -1.99 2.10
C ARG A 28 10.42 -1.88 3.56
N THR A 29 11.26 -2.38 4.46
CA THR A 29 11.10 -2.14 5.90
C THR A 29 11.68 -0.77 6.27
N THR A 30 10.99 -0.07 7.16
CA THR A 30 11.37 1.25 7.67
C THR A 30 11.33 1.24 9.19
N GLY A 31 12.14 2.10 9.82
CA GLY A 31 12.06 2.34 11.28
C GLY A 31 10.81 3.12 11.69
N ASP A 32 10.27 3.91 10.75
CA ASP A 32 9.08 4.75 10.95
C ASP A 32 7.85 4.15 10.28
N CYS A 33 6.66 4.58 10.70
CA CYS A 33 5.38 4.13 10.16
C CYS A 33 4.81 5.13 9.17
N PHE A 34 4.20 4.61 8.11
CA PHE A 34 3.56 5.41 7.08
C PHE A 34 2.15 4.89 6.80
N LEU A 35 1.24 5.79 6.41
CA LEU A 35 -0.07 5.39 5.90
C LEU A 35 0.07 4.62 4.59
N GLU A 36 1.02 5.01 3.75
CA GLU A 36 1.38 4.36 2.48
C GLU A 36 2.42 3.26 2.69
N LEU A 37 2.41 2.22 1.86
CA LEU A 37 3.33 1.09 1.96
C LEU A 37 4.71 1.54 1.44
N PRO A 38 5.77 1.55 2.27
CA PRO A 38 7.10 1.86 1.79
C PRO A 38 7.59 0.78 0.82
N VAL A 39 7.97 1.22 -0.37
CA VAL A 39 8.46 0.36 -1.44
C VAL A 39 9.76 0.91 -2.03
N THR A 40 10.49 0.06 -2.73
CA THR A 40 11.64 0.45 -3.55
C THR A 40 11.28 0.20 -5.00
N VAL A 41 11.45 1.23 -5.82
CA VAL A 41 11.17 1.21 -7.27
C VAL A 41 12.42 1.73 -7.98
N ASN A 42 12.99 0.94 -8.88
CA ASN A 42 14.22 1.29 -9.60
C ASN A 42 15.36 1.76 -8.67
N GLY A 43 15.48 1.13 -7.49
CA GLY A 43 16.50 1.48 -6.48
C GLY A 43 16.19 2.72 -5.65
N GLN A 44 15.08 3.43 -5.90
CA GLN A 44 14.69 4.61 -5.14
C GLN A 44 13.57 4.31 -4.12
N PRO A 45 13.62 4.92 -2.93
CA PRO A 45 12.57 4.78 -1.93
C PRO A 45 11.33 5.55 -2.39
N MET A 46 10.20 4.85 -2.43
CA MET A 46 8.89 5.37 -2.83
C MET A 46 7.82 4.81 -1.88
N TYR A 47 6.58 5.23 -2.07
CA TYR A 47 5.45 4.83 -1.25
C TYR A 47 4.27 4.43 -2.13
N LEU A 48 3.58 3.35 -1.78
CA LEU A 48 2.43 2.83 -2.51
C LEU A 48 1.15 3.12 -1.73
N GLN A 49 0.21 3.81 -2.37
CA GLN A 49 -1.06 4.15 -1.75
C GLN A 49 -1.94 2.89 -1.55
N PRO A 50 -2.62 2.74 -0.40
CA PRO A 50 -3.36 1.52 -0.06
C PRO A 50 -4.56 1.26 -0.98
N ASN A 51 -5.32 2.31 -1.29
CA ASN A 51 -6.57 2.21 -2.05
C ASN A 51 -6.33 2.18 -3.57
N THR A 52 -5.56 3.14 -4.08
CA THR A 52 -5.35 3.34 -5.52
C THR A 52 -4.23 2.46 -6.09
N ARG A 53 -3.32 1.94 -5.25
CA ARG A 53 -2.08 1.27 -5.66
C ARG A 53 -1.19 2.15 -6.55
N THR A 54 -1.32 3.48 -6.44
CA THR A 54 -0.45 4.43 -7.12
C THR A 54 0.85 4.62 -6.31
N ILE A 55 1.97 4.73 -7.02
CA ILE A 55 3.28 4.98 -6.42
C ILE A 55 3.51 6.50 -6.34
N THR A 56 3.91 6.98 -5.17
CA THR A 56 4.24 8.38 -4.88
C THR A 56 5.62 8.48 -4.22
N THR A 57 6.27 9.62 -4.36
CA THR A 57 7.57 9.92 -3.74
C THR A 57 7.43 10.31 -2.26
N ARG A 58 6.23 10.72 -1.83
CA ARG A 58 5.95 11.17 -0.46
C ARG A 58 5.04 10.18 0.27
N GLY A 59 5.47 9.78 1.46
CA GLY A 59 4.66 9.05 2.42
C GLY A 59 4.23 9.97 3.56
N THR A 60 3.08 9.66 4.14
CA THR A 60 2.51 10.32 5.30
C THR A 60 2.96 9.56 6.54
N GLU A 61 3.92 10.13 7.26
CA GLU A 61 4.41 9.56 8.51
C GLU A 61 3.34 9.60 9.60
N ILE A 62 3.23 8.51 10.36
CA ILE A 62 2.28 8.37 11.45
C ILE A 62 2.98 7.79 12.68
N THR A 63 2.40 8.04 13.85
CA THR A 63 2.79 7.34 15.06
C THR A 63 2.54 5.84 14.90
N CYS A 64 3.55 5.05 15.24
CA CYS A 64 3.49 3.60 15.15
C CYS A 64 2.53 3.01 16.17
N ASN A 65 1.29 2.79 15.74
CA ASN A 65 0.25 2.15 16.51
C ASN A 65 -0.41 1.07 15.63
N PRO A 66 -0.49 -0.20 16.09
CA PRO A 66 -1.10 -1.28 15.32
C PRO A 66 -2.55 -1.00 14.88
N LEU A 67 -3.30 -0.16 15.62
CA LEU A 67 -4.65 0.26 15.26
C LEU A 67 -4.71 1.37 14.20
N ALA A 68 -3.62 2.12 14.02
CA ALA A 68 -3.55 3.25 13.09
C ALA A 68 -2.80 2.91 11.78
N THR A 69 -2.01 1.83 11.76
CA THR A 69 -1.30 1.37 10.56
C THR A 69 -2.23 0.84 9.48
N ALA A 70 -1.95 1.22 8.23
CA ALA A 70 -2.72 0.75 7.08
C ALA A 70 -2.50 -0.75 6.83
N MET A 71 -3.58 -1.44 6.45
CA MET A 71 -3.56 -2.84 6.03
C MET A 71 -3.52 -2.96 4.51
N TYR A 72 -2.66 -3.84 4.01
CA TYR A 72 -2.43 -4.06 2.58
C TYR A 72 -2.79 -5.48 2.17
N ARG A 73 -3.59 -5.61 1.12
CA ARG A 73 -3.88 -6.93 0.53
C ARG A 73 -2.91 -7.25 -0.61
N ILE A 74 -1.91 -8.07 -0.37
CA ILE A 74 -0.88 -8.44 -1.35
C ILE A 74 -1.00 -9.95 -1.61
N LYS A 75 -1.14 -10.36 -2.88
CA LYS A 75 -1.32 -11.78 -3.27
C LYS A 75 -2.39 -12.49 -2.42
N SER A 76 -3.52 -11.81 -2.18
CA SER A 76 -4.65 -12.27 -1.38
C SER A 76 -4.40 -12.42 0.13
N GLN A 77 -3.23 -12.04 0.64
CA GLN A 77 -2.91 -12.00 2.07
C GLN A 77 -2.93 -10.57 2.60
N TRP A 78 -3.36 -10.41 3.85
CA TRP A 78 -3.32 -9.12 4.54
C TRP A 78 -1.98 -8.95 5.24
N HIS A 79 -1.35 -7.81 5.00
CA HIS A 79 -0.09 -7.42 5.61
C HIS A 79 -0.26 -6.07 6.29
N THR A 80 0.30 -5.95 7.50
CA THR A 80 0.45 -4.69 8.21
C THR A 80 1.94 -4.46 8.37
N LEU A 81 2.43 -3.27 8.00
CA LEU A 81 3.82 -2.91 8.22
C LEU A 81 3.92 -2.12 9.52
N THR A 82 4.33 -2.81 10.58
CA THR A 82 4.82 -2.20 11.81
C THR A 82 6.37 -2.24 11.80
N PRO A 83 7.04 -1.24 12.38
CA PRO A 83 8.51 -1.11 12.35
C PRO A 83 9.22 -2.12 13.26
N LYS A 84 8.49 -3.05 13.87
CA LYS A 84 9.05 -4.19 14.59
C LYS A 84 8.49 -5.49 14.04
N PRO A 85 9.36 -6.50 13.88
CA PRO A 85 8.92 -7.87 13.68
C PRO A 85 8.34 -8.38 15.00
N GLU A 86 7.08 -8.06 15.28
CA GLU A 86 6.34 -8.89 16.22
C GLU A 86 5.91 -10.13 15.46
N GLU A 87 6.66 -11.21 15.69
CA GLU A 87 6.30 -12.57 15.38
C GLU A 87 4.84 -12.78 15.78
N SER A 88 3.92 -12.82 14.81
CA SER A 88 2.50 -13.00 15.07
C SER A 88 2.24 -14.43 15.54
N LYS A 89 2.52 -14.71 16.81
CA LYS A 89 2.03 -15.89 17.51
C LYS A 89 0.88 -15.47 18.41
N THR A 90 -0.30 -15.28 17.83
CA THR A 90 -1.52 -15.64 18.57
C THR A 90 -2.61 -16.01 17.59
N VAL A 91 -2.73 -17.31 17.38
CA VAL A 91 -3.96 -17.96 16.90
C VAL A 91 -5.06 -17.61 17.91
N PRO A 92 -6.22 -17.08 17.50
CA PRO A 92 -7.35 -16.97 18.40
C PRO A 92 -7.91 -18.39 18.58
N THR A 93 -7.76 -18.94 19.78
CA THR A 93 -8.49 -20.14 20.21
C THR A 93 -9.67 -19.68 21.09
N PRO A 94 -10.80 -20.41 21.06
CA PRO A 94 -12.16 -19.91 21.31
C PRO A 94 -12.47 -19.58 22.77
#